data_AF-A0A4R3EBX1-F1
#
_entry.id   AF-A0A4R3EBX1-F1
#
_cell.length_a   1.000
_cell.length_b   1.000
_cell.length_c   1.000
_cell.angle_alpha   90.00
_cell.angle_beta   90.00
_cell.angle_gamma   90.00
#
_symmetry.space_group_name_H-M   'P 1'
#
loop_
_entity.id
_entity.type
_entity.pdbx_description
1 polymer ?
#
loop_
_entity_poly.entity_id
_entity_poly.type
_entity_poly.pdbx_seq_one_letter_code
_entity_poly.pdbx_strand_id
1 'polypeptide(L)'
;MKLLSSLPYKFIPLDGTLNPAAPELSFIVKGTFSLHNWRLPTDLPADEQEDFAGDDRYMDEIGRSLRYANDLVMFKPFGEVLLTADCHAPDGRPATVVEAGLTIGPINKRLRVVGDRVWFRNAQAQLAIEGPAPFTAMPLRWERAFGGLNLPENPMGRGIEPWIAEDGRKFFFLANVEALDRPARSYEQRLPPVCFAPISPQWQPRLGREGTRDQHWATFVAPLPPRDYDPRTAQAAPEDQWLKSGYWQGDERIDLTNMHPDHAHYVTALPGKRLRLFIEALAEDGKQLRFGEVPLDLDTVHIDMTTERMHLLWRRRFRPRSKQGAEIQTVYLAEELLSEPPAAVEAHYRDFTALKTPAQEPKLAQAQRDEQAALAEARKMLVDAKLDPGIIARFDAAPDSQAKFTMMIDLIKSKTAELETMTAALKPH
;
A
#
# COMPACT_ATOMS: atom_id res chain seq x y z
N MET A 1 10.22 -19.83 1.36
CA MET A 1 10.40 -18.51 2.01
C MET A 1 9.18 -18.20 2.87
N LYS A 2 9.35 -18.04 4.18
CA LYS A 2 8.29 -17.62 5.13
C LYS A 2 8.61 -16.24 5.67
N LEU A 3 7.63 -15.33 5.71
CA LEU A 3 7.77 -14.04 6.41
C LEU A 3 7.53 -14.25 7.91
N LEU A 4 8.43 -13.74 8.75
CA LEU A 4 8.27 -13.57 10.18
C LEU A 4 8.28 -12.08 10.49
N SER A 5 7.16 -11.56 10.97
CA SER A 5 6.99 -10.15 11.29
C SER A 5 5.83 -10.02 12.27
N SER A 6 5.96 -9.14 13.25
CA SER A 6 4.83 -8.66 14.08
C SER A 6 4.18 -7.40 13.50
N LEU A 7 4.75 -6.85 12.42
CA LEU A 7 4.30 -5.62 11.78
C LEU A 7 3.14 -5.90 10.83
N PRO A 8 2.21 -4.94 10.65
CA PRO A 8 1.02 -5.14 9.82
C PRO A 8 1.32 -5.06 8.31
N TYR A 9 2.53 -4.66 7.92
CA TYR A 9 2.90 -4.39 6.53
C TYR A 9 2.78 -5.61 5.61
N LYS A 10 2.41 -5.36 4.35
CA LYS A 10 2.37 -6.38 3.31
C LYS A 10 3.77 -6.58 2.75
N PHE A 11 4.12 -7.83 2.45
CA PHE A 11 5.41 -8.18 1.87
C PHE A 11 5.22 -9.16 0.73
N ILE A 12 5.96 -8.97 -0.36
CA ILE A 12 6.02 -9.91 -1.48
C ILE A 12 7.46 -10.04 -2.00
N PRO A 13 7.96 -11.28 -2.20
CA PRO A 13 9.14 -11.54 -2.99
C PRO A 13 8.72 -11.70 -4.47
N LEU A 14 8.95 -10.68 -5.28
CA LEU A 14 8.66 -10.71 -6.72
C LEU A 14 9.81 -11.39 -7.47
N ASP A 15 9.53 -12.54 -8.10
CA ASP A 15 10.50 -13.22 -8.97
C ASP A 15 10.45 -12.65 -10.39
N GLY A 16 11.53 -11.98 -10.79
CA GLY A 16 11.72 -11.45 -12.14
C GLY A 16 12.82 -12.18 -12.91
N THR A 17 13.12 -13.43 -12.53
CA THR A 17 14.17 -14.22 -13.17
C THR A 17 13.82 -14.52 -14.63
N LEU A 18 14.36 -13.72 -15.55
CA LEU A 18 14.31 -13.97 -16.99
C LEU A 18 15.50 -14.81 -17.47
N ASN A 19 16.65 -14.69 -16.80
CA ASN A 19 17.84 -15.50 -17.04
C ASN A 19 18.09 -16.45 -15.86
N PRO A 20 17.90 -17.79 -16.02
CA PRO A 20 18.18 -18.75 -14.96
C PRO A 20 19.62 -18.72 -14.42
N ALA A 21 20.59 -18.26 -15.22
CA ALA A 21 21.99 -18.10 -14.79
C ALA A 21 22.23 -16.81 -13.99
N ALA A 22 21.27 -15.89 -13.99
CA ALA A 22 21.29 -14.68 -13.18
C ALA A 22 19.91 -14.48 -12.50
N PRO A 23 19.58 -15.31 -11.50
CA PRO A 23 18.33 -15.18 -10.75
C PRO A 23 18.14 -13.79 -10.16
N GLU A 24 16.90 -13.33 -10.12
CA GLU A 24 16.56 -12.00 -9.66
C GLU A 24 15.25 -12.00 -8.88
N LEU A 25 15.33 -11.52 -7.64
CA LEU A 25 14.18 -11.26 -6.78
C LEU A 25 14.10 -9.78 -6.44
N SER A 26 12.89 -9.31 -6.19
CA SER A 26 12.68 -8.02 -5.55
C SER A 26 11.87 -8.22 -4.29
N PHE A 27 12.43 -7.81 -3.16
CA PHE A 27 11.66 -7.74 -1.92
C PHE A 27 10.92 -6.42 -1.90
N ILE A 28 9.60 -6.49 -1.83
CA ILE A 28 8.73 -5.32 -1.80
C ILE A 28 7.91 -5.37 -0.52
N VAL A 29 7.95 -4.28 0.25
CA VAL A 29 7.11 -4.07 1.43
C VAL A 29 6.20 -2.88 1.15
N LYS A 30 4.90 -3.02 1.42
CA LYS A 30 3.92 -1.94 1.33
C LYS A 30 3.34 -1.66 2.71
N GLY A 31 3.37 -0.38 3.10
CA GLY A 31 2.72 0.13 4.29
C GLY A 31 1.68 1.18 3.94
N THR A 32 0.54 1.13 4.64
CA THR A 32 -0.55 2.10 4.53
C THR A 32 -0.63 2.90 5.82
N PHE A 33 -0.73 4.22 5.70
CA PHE A 33 -0.80 5.18 6.80
C PHE A 33 -1.99 6.12 6.60
N SER A 34 -2.68 6.46 7.68
CA SER A 34 -3.73 7.48 7.65
C SER A 34 -3.12 8.87 7.75
N LEU A 35 -3.50 9.78 6.86
CA LEU A 35 -3.03 11.16 6.87
C LEU A 35 -3.86 11.99 7.85
N HIS A 36 -3.19 12.90 8.55
CA HIS A 36 -3.84 13.88 9.40
C HIS A 36 -3.18 15.25 9.23
N ASN A 37 -4.00 16.27 9.09
CA ASN A 37 -3.52 17.64 8.98
C ASN A 37 -2.87 18.09 10.31
N TRP A 38 -1.74 18.77 10.21
CA TRP A 38 -0.93 19.29 11.32
C TRP A 38 -0.46 18.22 12.32
N ARG A 39 -0.27 16.98 11.87
CA ARG A 39 0.29 15.89 12.67
C ARG A 39 1.65 15.44 12.12
N LEU A 40 2.68 15.53 12.96
CA LEU A 40 4.07 15.22 12.62
C LEU A 40 4.71 14.42 13.77
N PRO A 41 5.19 13.18 13.55
CA PRO A 41 5.02 12.31 12.38
C PRO A 41 3.60 11.71 12.26
N THR A 42 3.38 10.98 11.15
CA THR A 42 2.24 10.06 11.01
C THR A 42 2.60 8.73 11.69
N ASP A 43 2.46 8.66 13.02
CA ASP A 43 3.21 7.68 13.85
C ASP A 43 2.78 6.22 13.72
N LEU A 44 1.53 5.97 13.30
CA LEU A 44 0.93 4.64 13.32
C LEU A 44 0.47 4.23 11.91
N PRO A 45 0.81 3.01 11.47
CA PRO A 45 0.17 2.40 10.31
C PRO A 45 -1.34 2.40 10.48
N ALA A 46 -2.07 2.49 9.37
CA ALA A 46 -3.51 2.33 9.38
C ALA A 46 -3.91 0.93 9.91
N ASP A 47 -5.04 0.85 10.61
CA ASP A 47 -5.57 -0.42 11.15
C ASP A 47 -5.75 -1.46 10.04
N GLU A 48 -6.20 -1.01 8.87
CA GLU A 48 -6.32 -1.81 7.66
C GLU A 48 -5.20 -1.48 6.67
N GLN A 49 -4.49 -2.51 6.23
CA GLN A 49 -3.40 -2.40 5.27
C GLN A 49 -3.87 -2.82 3.88
N GLU A 50 -3.76 -1.91 2.91
CA GLU A 50 -4.06 -2.19 1.51
C GLU A 50 -3.12 -3.26 0.93
N ASP A 51 -3.67 -4.13 0.09
CA ASP A 51 -2.88 -5.11 -0.65
C ASP A 51 -2.08 -4.43 -1.78
N PHE A 52 -1.12 -5.16 -2.34
CA PHE A 52 -0.40 -4.72 -3.54
C PHE A 52 -1.38 -4.56 -4.70
N ALA A 53 -1.28 -3.44 -5.41
CA ALA A 53 -2.15 -3.13 -6.53
C ALA A 53 -1.40 -3.22 -7.86
N GLY A 54 -2.13 -3.64 -8.90
CA GLY A 54 -1.71 -3.45 -10.29
C GLY A 54 -2.02 -2.03 -10.76
N ASP A 55 -1.95 -1.83 -12.07
CA ASP A 55 -2.42 -0.57 -12.69
C ASP A 55 -3.95 -0.45 -12.53
N ASP A 56 -4.39 0.51 -11.72
CA ASP A 56 -5.79 0.87 -11.50
C ASP A 56 -6.16 2.11 -12.31
N ARG A 57 -7.30 2.07 -13.00
CA ARG A 57 -7.77 3.13 -13.90
C ARG A 57 -8.99 3.81 -13.32
N TYR A 58 -9.15 5.10 -13.60
CA TYR A 58 -10.41 5.76 -13.29
C TYR A 58 -11.58 5.06 -13.98
N MET A 59 -12.63 4.75 -13.19
CA MET A 59 -13.86 4.10 -13.65
C MET A 59 -13.66 2.68 -14.24
N ASP A 60 -12.51 2.03 -14.01
CA ASP A 60 -12.15 0.73 -14.59
C ASP A 60 -12.23 0.66 -16.13
N GLU A 61 -12.28 1.81 -16.81
CA GLU A 61 -12.48 1.91 -18.26
C GLU A 61 -11.14 1.82 -19.01
N ILE A 62 -11.07 0.92 -19.99
CA ILE A 62 -9.99 0.90 -20.97
C ILE A 62 -10.01 2.24 -21.72
N GLY A 63 -8.88 2.95 -21.72
CA GLY A 63 -8.80 4.31 -22.26
C GLY A 63 -9.01 5.41 -21.21
N ARG A 64 -8.91 5.12 -19.92
CA ARG A 64 -8.71 6.15 -18.88
C ARG A 64 -7.29 6.16 -18.35
N SER A 65 -6.92 7.29 -17.77
CA SER A 65 -5.64 7.45 -17.08
C SER A 65 -5.61 6.66 -15.77
N LEU A 66 -4.40 6.43 -15.25
CA LEU A 66 -4.21 5.68 -14.02
C LEU A 66 -4.64 6.51 -12.80
N ARG A 67 -5.36 5.87 -11.88
CA ARG A 67 -5.58 6.37 -10.51
C ARG A 67 -4.46 5.89 -9.58
N TYR A 68 -4.06 4.63 -9.75
CA TYR A 68 -2.98 3.98 -8.98
C TYR A 68 -2.07 3.22 -9.96
N ALA A 69 -0.75 3.28 -9.74
CA ALA A 69 0.22 2.61 -10.60
C ALA A 69 0.64 1.27 -10.00
N ASN A 70 0.96 0.29 -10.85
CA ASN A 70 1.39 -1.04 -10.42
C ASN A 70 2.54 -1.01 -9.38
N ASP A 71 2.30 -1.62 -8.22
CA ASP A 71 3.28 -1.82 -7.14
C ASP A 71 4.32 -2.89 -7.50
N LEU A 72 3.99 -3.82 -8.39
CA LEU A 72 4.78 -5.01 -8.69
C LEU A 72 5.77 -4.75 -9.83
N VAL A 73 6.74 -3.89 -9.55
CA VAL A 73 7.90 -3.61 -10.40
C VAL A 73 9.20 -4.10 -9.75
N MET A 74 10.12 -4.58 -10.58
CA MET A 74 11.40 -5.16 -10.09
C MET A 74 12.32 -4.11 -9.46
N PHE A 75 12.38 -2.92 -10.04
CA PHE A 75 13.33 -1.92 -9.61
C PHE A 75 12.89 -0.53 -10.06
N LYS A 76 13.01 0.46 -9.17
CA LYS A 76 12.86 1.88 -9.49
C LYS A 76 14.20 2.59 -9.34
N PRO A 77 14.71 3.27 -10.38
CA PRO A 77 15.99 3.97 -10.31
C PRO A 77 16.05 5.15 -9.35
N PHE A 78 14.91 5.77 -9.01
CA PHE A 78 14.82 6.93 -8.14
C PHE A 78 13.61 6.83 -7.22
N GLY A 79 13.67 7.48 -6.05
CA GLY A 79 12.48 7.74 -5.26
C GLY A 79 11.49 8.62 -6.04
N GLU A 80 10.20 8.30 -5.99
CA GLU A 80 9.14 9.07 -6.63
C GLU A 80 7.96 9.34 -5.68
N VAL A 81 7.22 10.41 -5.98
CA VAL A 81 5.95 10.73 -5.32
C VAL A 81 4.81 10.76 -6.34
N LEU A 82 3.70 10.12 -5.98
CA LEU A 82 2.44 10.10 -6.71
C LEU A 82 1.36 10.77 -5.86
N LEU A 83 0.43 11.47 -6.51
CA LEU A 83 -0.69 12.12 -5.83
C LEU A 83 -2.00 11.82 -6.55
N THR A 84 -2.96 11.34 -5.78
CA THR A 84 -4.38 11.25 -6.14
C THR A 84 -5.13 12.29 -5.33
N ALA A 85 -5.68 13.31 -5.99
CA ALA A 85 -6.36 14.41 -5.32
C ALA A 85 -7.30 15.16 -6.27
N ASP A 86 -8.22 15.91 -5.66
CA ASP A 86 -8.96 16.98 -6.31
C ASP A 86 -8.39 18.32 -5.85
N CYS A 87 -8.43 19.33 -6.72
CA CYS A 87 -8.13 20.70 -6.34
C CYS A 87 -9.41 21.38 -5.83
N HIS A 88 -9.37 21.86 -4.59
CA HIS A 88 -10.52 22.46 -3.93
C HIS A 88 -10.41 23.98 -3.86
N ALA A 89 -11.50 24.68 -4.20
CA ALA A 89 -11.55 26.12 -4.05
C ALA A 89 -11.54 26.51 -2.56
N PRO A 90 -10.76 27.54 -2.14
CA PRO A 90 -10.66 27.94 -0.74
C PRO A 90 -12.02 28.25 -0.10
N ASP A 91 -12.17 27.87 1.18
CA ASP A 91 -13.38 28.04 1.98
C ASP A 91 -14.66 27.44 1.35
N GLY A 92 -14.53 26.49 0.41
CA GLY A 92 -15.65 25.93 -0.34
C GLY A 92 -16.37 26.94 -1.25
N ARG A 93 -15.78 28.13 -1.49
CA ARG A 93 -16.39 29.17 -2.32
C ARG A 93 -16.03 28.94 -3.78
N PRO A 94 -17.02 28.92 -4.71
CA PRO A 94 -16.73 28.70 -6.11
C PRO A 94 -15.71 29.70 -6.66
N ALA A 95 -14.62 29.19 -7.23
CA ALA A 95 -13.56 29.98 -7.85
C ALA A 95 -13.36 29.57 -9.30
N THR A 96 -12.89 30.48 -10.14
CA THR A 96 -12.62 30.19 -11.55
C THR A 96 -11.19 29.71 -11.80
N VAL A 97 -10.27 30.02 -10.86
CA VAL A 97 -8.87 29.64 -10.87
C VAL A 97 -8.43 29.34 -9.45
N VAL A 98 -7.78 28.20 -9.24
CA VAL A 98 -7.20 27.79 -7.97
C VAL A 98 -5.81 27.23 -8.25
N GLU A 99 -4.87 27.43 -7.34
CA GLU A 99 -3.57 26.79 -7.42
C GLU A 99 -3.55 25.50 -6.61
N ALA A 100 -3.00 24.44 -7.18
CA ALA A 100 -2.79 23.16 -6.50
C ALA A 100 -1.29 22.93 -6.30
N GLY A 101 -0.85 22.58 -5.09
CA GLY A 101 0.57 22.41 -4.77
C GLY A 101 0.90 21.17 -3.94
N LEU A 102 2.08 20.59 -4.19
CA LEU A 102 2.72 19.53 -3.39
C LEU A 102 4.19 19.92 -3.16
N THR A 103 4.61 19.91 -1.90
CA THR A 103 6.02 19.97 -1.50
C THR A 103 6.35 18.77 -0.61
N ILE A 104 7.41 18.03 -0.96
CA ILE A 104 7.96 16.93 -0.16
C ILE A 104 9.47 16.82 -0.43
N GLY A 105 10.28 16.94 0.62
CA GLY A 105 11.74 16.97 0.48
C GLY A 105 12.19 18.01 -0.56
N PRO A 106 12.99 17.64 -1.59
CA PRO A 106 13.43 18.57 -2.63
C PRO A 106 12.40 18.81 -3.75
N ILE A 107 11.26 18.10 -3.75
CA ILE A 107 10.23 18.23 -4.78
C ILE A 107 9.26 19.32 -4.36
N ASN A 108 9.06 20.30 -5.25
CA ASN A 108 8.03 21.33 -5.13
C ASN A 108 7.36 21.48 -6.50
N LYS A 109 6.08 21.12 -6.57
CA LYS A 109 5.28 21.19 -7.79
C LYS A 109 4.00 21.94 -7.52
N ARG A 110 3.76 22.98 -8.32
CA ARG A 110 2.56 23.81 -8.25
C ARG A 110 1.96 23.94 -9.64
N LEU A 111 0.68 23.69 -9.75
CA LEU A 111 -0.08 23.74 -11.00
C LEU A 111 -1.22 24.75 -10.87
N ARG A 112 -1.53 25.39 -11.99
CA ARG A 112 -2.69 26.26 -12.12
C ARG A 112 -3.90 25.42 -12.52
N VAL A 113 -4.97 25.48 -11.74
CA VAL A 113 -6.21 24.77 -12.02
C VAL A 113 -7.29 25.76 -12.39
N VAL A 114 -7.86 25.60 -13.57
CA VAL A 114 -8.82 26.54 -14.17
C VAL A 114 -10.14 25.82 -14.38
N GLY A 115 -11.22 26.54 -14.13
CA GLY A 115 -12.57 26.07 -14.42
C GLY A 115 -12.77 25.70 -15.88
N ASP A 116 -13.87 25.01 -16.17
CA ASP A 116 -14.17 24.54 -17.52
C ASP A 116 -14.24 25.72 -18.50
N ARG A 117 -13.53 25.57 -19.61
CA ARG A 117 -13.41 26.57 -20.68
C ARG A 117 -13.52 25.89 -22.03
N VAL A 118 -14.09 26.61 -22.98
CA VAL A 118 -14.22 26.13 -24.36
C VAL A 118 -13.97 27.25 -25.36
N TRP A 119 -13.13 26.97 -26.35
CA TRP A 119 -13.02 27.81 -27.56
C TRP A 119 -14.06 27.36 -28.58
N PHE A 120 -14.77 28.31 -29.17
CA PHE A 120 -15.74 28.05 -30.22
C PHE A 120 -15.75 29.19 -31.24
N ARG A 121 -16.38 28.95 -32.41
CA ARG A 121 -16.68 30.02 -33.36
C ARG A 121 -18.12 30.50 -33.12
N ASN A 122 -18.28 31.80 -32.88
CA ASN A 122 -19.60 32.41 -32.72
C ASN A 122 -20.36 32.50 -34.06
N ALA A 123 -21.58 33.05 -34.05
CA ALA A 123 -22.40 33.19 -35.25
C ALA A 123 -21.75 34.04 -36.36
N GLN A 124 -20.80 34.91 -36.01
CA GLN A 124 -20.01 35.73 -36.95
C GLN A 124 -18.70 35.04 -37.37
N ALA A 125 -18.55 33.74 -37.11
CA ALA A 125 -17.35 32.94 -37.36
C ALA A 125 -16.08 33.42 -36.63
N GLN A 126 -16.22 34.34 -35.67
CA GLN A 126 -15.13 34.84 -34.84
C GLN A 126 -14.83 33.86 -33.71
N LEU A 127 -13.55 33.75 -33.36
CA LEU A 127 -13.12 32.93 -32.25
C LEU A 127 -13.54 33.58 -30.94
N ALA A 128 -14.24 32.82 -30.09
CA ALA A 128 -14.68 33.24 -28.77
C ALA A 128 -14.35 32.17 -27.73
N ILE A 129 -14.17 32.59 -26.48
CA ILE A 129 -13.97 31.70 -25.34
C ILE A 129 -15.17 31.82 -24.40
N GLU A 130 -15.68 30.69 -23.94
CA GLU A 130 -16.64 30.60 -22.84
C GLU A 130 -15.93 30.05 -21.60
N GLY A 131 -16.28 30.59 -20.43
CA GLY A 131 -15.65 30.28 -19.15
C GLY A 131 -14.53 31.27 -18.75
N PRO A 132 -13.78 30.97 -17.67
CA PRO A 132 -13.85 29.75 -16.88
C PRO A 132 -15.12 29.66 -16.03
N ALA A 133 -15.81 28.52 -16.10
CA ALA A 133 -16.91 28.23 -15.18
C ALA A 133 -16.37 28.09 -13.74
N PRO A 134 -17.02 28.69 -12.72
CA PRO A 134 -16.58 28.55 -11.34
C PRO A 134 -16.76 27.10 -10.85
N PHE A 135 -15.85 26.63 -10.00
CA PHE A 135 -15.86 25.29 -9.41
C PHE A 135 -15.51 25.33 -7.93
N THR A 136 -15.96 24.33 -7.18
CA THR A 136 -15.56 24.09 -5.78
C THR A 136 -14.57 22.93 -5.66
N ALA A 137 -14.60 21.98 -6.58
CA ALA A 137 -13.63 20.89 -6.71
C ALA A 137 -13.32 20.61 -8.19
N MET A 138 -12.07 20.30 -8.51
CA MET A 138 -11.62 19.93 -9.86
C MET A 138 -10.64 18.76 -9.79
N PRO A 139 -10.96 17.59 -10.37
CA PRO A 139 -10.08 16.43 -10.32
C PRO A 139 -8.71 16.65 -10.98
N LEU A 140 -7.63 16.25 -10.29
CA LEU A 140 -6.25 16.35 -10.77
C LEU A 140 -5.82 15.07 -11.49
N ARG A 141 -6.41 14.83 -12.66
CA ARG A 141 -6.13 13.67 -13.52
C ARG A 141 -5.79 14.06 -14.95
N TRP A 142 -5.19 13.13 -15.71
CA TRP A 142 -4.66 13.43 -17.04
C TRP A 142 -5.74 13.83 -18.07
N GLU A 143 -6.99 13.39 -17.90
CA GLU A 143 -8.12 13.81 -18.73
C GLU A 143 -8.43 15.30 -18.60
N ARG A 144 -7.95 15.95 -17.53
CA ARG A 144 -8.09 17.39 -17.25
C ARG A 144 -6.84 18.18 -17.63
N ALA A 145 -5.76 17.51 -18.03
CA ALA A 145 -4.54 18.13 -18.53
C ALA A 145 -4.58 18.31 -20.06
N PHE A 146 -3.64 19.09 -20.60
CA PHE A 146 -3.49 19.25 -22.04
C PHE A 146 -3.20 17.89 -22.70
N GLY A 147 -3.78 17.63 -23.85
CA GLY A 147 -3.55 16.41 -24.61
C GLY A 147 -4.63 16.11 -25.61
N GLY A 148 -4.67 14.86 -26.04
CA GLY A 148 -5.55 14.39 -27.10
C GLY A 148 -4.98 13.18 -27.81
N LEU A 149 -5.80 12.48 -28.59
CA LEU A 149 -5.46 11.18 -29.18
C LEU A 149 -4.15 11.19 -29.98
N ASN A 150 -3.82 12.33 -30.60
CA ASN A 150 -2.60 12.51 -31.38
C ASN A 150 -1.40 13.05 -30.59
N LEU A 151 -1.47 13.09 -29.24
CA LEU A 151 -0.38 13.43 -28.34
C LEU A 151 0.03 12.21 -27.51
N PRO A 152 1.07 11.47 -27.91
CA PRO A 152 1.50 10.24 -27.23
C PRO A 152 1.85 10.39 -25.75
N GLU A 153 2.19 11.61 -25.31
CA GLU A 153 2.49 11.96 -23.92
C GLU A 153 1.27 11.99 -23.01
N ASN A 154 0.11 12.35 -23.55
CA ASN A 154 -1.17 12.32 -22.86
C ASN A 154 -2.31 12.13 -23.87
N PRO A 155 -2.53 10.88 -24.34
CA PRO A 155 -3.55 10.60 -25.34
C PRO A 155 -4.98 10.81 -24.82
N MET A 156 -5.15 10.88 -23.49
CA MET A 156 -6.45 11.03 -22.82
C MET A 156 -6.76 12.46 -22.41
N GLY A 157 -5.83 13.40 -22.63
CA GLY A 157 -6.01 14.80 -22.32
C GLY A 157 -7.01 15.50 -23.25
N ARG A 158 -7.10 16.82 -23.10
CA ARG A 158 -7.98 17.68 -23.90
C ARG A 158 -7.23 18.87 -24.48
N GLY A 159 -7.79 19.45 -25.53
CA GLY A 159 -7.27 20.68 -26.15
C GLY A 159 -6.77 20.51 -27.59
N ILE A 160 -6.63 19.28 -28.08
CA ILE A 160 -6.22 19.01 -29.47
C ILE A 160 -7.43 18.74 -30.36
N GLU A 161 -8.21 17.69 -30.08
CA GLU A 161 -9.36 17.33 -30.91
C GLU A 161 -10.60 18.18 -30.57
N PRO A 162 -11.36 18.66 -31.58
CA PRO A 162 -12.63 19.33 -31.35
C PRO A 162 -13.71 18.34 -30.93
N TRP A 163 -14.54 18.75 -29.98
CA TRP A 163 -15.84 18.15 -29.75
C TRP A 163 -16.86 18.72 -30.75
N ILE A 164 -17.68 17.86 -31.32
CA ILE A 164 -18.69 18.22 -32.32
C ILE A 164 -20.07 18.03 -31.67
N ALA A 165 -20.82 19.12 -31.55
CA ALA A 165 -22.20 19.09 -31.08
C ALA A 165 -23.15 18.49 -32.14
N GLU A 166 -24.36 18.09 -31.74
CA GLU A 166 -25.37 17.54 -32.64
C GLU A 166 -25.75 18.49 -33.79
N ASP A 167 -25.66 19.81 -33.54
CA ASP A 167 -25.90 20.86 -34.54
C ASP A 167 -24.68 21.15 -35.44
N GLY A 168 -23.60 20.38 -35.32
CA GLY A 168 -22.38 20.49 -36.11
C GLY A 168 -21.40 21.57 -35.63
N ARG A 169 -21.70 22.31 -34.56
CA ARG A 169 -20.76 23.28 -33.98
C ARG A 169 -19.55 22.57 -33.37
N LYS A 170 -18.37 23.16 -33.57
CA LYS A 170 -17.10 22.66 -33.02
C LYS A 170 -16.69 23.45 -31.79
N PHE A 171 -16.28 22.71 -30.77
CA PHE A 171 -15.88 23.19 -29.47
C PHE A 171 -14.52 22.59 -29.12
N PHE A 172 -13.56 23.41 -28.70
CA PHE A 172 -12.27 22.94 -28.22
C PHE A 172 -12.20 23.15 -26.71
N PHE A 173 -12.31 22.07 -25.94
CA PHE A 173 -12.16 22.13 -24.49
C PHE A 173 -10.72 22.44 -24.13
N LEU A 174 -10.49 23.46 -23.30
CA LEU A 174 -9.16 23.73 -22.78
C LEU A 174 -8.85 22.81 -21.60
N ALA A 175 -7.57 22.51 -21.41
CA ALA A 175 -7.08 21.87 -20.20
C ALA A 175 -7.51 22.66 -18.96
N ASN A 176 -7.91 21.97 -17.90
CA ASN A 176 -8.14 22.56 -16.60
C ASN A 176 -6.82 22.66 -15.81
N VAL A 177 -5.95 21.66 -15.94
CA VAL A 177 -4.66 21.59 -15.27
C VAL A 177 -3.58 22.15 -16.20
N GLU A 178 -2.98 23.27 -15.80
CA GLU A 178 -1.97 24.02 -16.56
C GLU A 178 -0.70 24.22 -15.73
N ALA A 179 0.43 24.38 -16.42
CA ALA A 179 1.66 24.85 -15.79
C ALA A 179 1.52 26.32 -15.38
N LEU A 180 2.05 26.70 -14.22
CA LEU A 180 1.96 28.08 -13.71
C LEU A 180 2.61 29.11 -14.65
N ASP A 181 3.75 28.76 -15.24
CA ASP A 181 4.56 29.63 -16.09
C ASP A 181 4.10 29.63 -17.56
N ARG A 182 3.23 28.69 -17.95
CA ARG A 182 2.81 28.50 -19.34
C ARG A 182 1.29 28.24 -19.49
N PRO A 183 0.42 29.19 -19.09
CA PRO A 183 -1.02 29.04 -19.23
C PRO A 183 -1.47 29.04 -20.70
N ALA A 184 -2.62 28.43 -20.99
CA ALA A 184 -3.18 28.41 -22.34
C ALA A 184 -3.66 29.80 -22.77
N ARG A 185 -3.20 30.26 -23.93
CA ARG A 185 -3.57 31.56 -24.52
C ARG A 185 -4.34 31.44 -25.84
N SER A 186 -4.28 30.27 -26.49
CA SER A 186 -4.92 29.98 -27.77
C SER A 186 -5.20 28.47 -27.89
N TYR A 187 -6.22 28.09 -28.66
CA TYR A 187 -6.51 26.68 -28.99
C TYR A 187 -5.46 26.03 -29.90
N GLU A 188 -4.67 26.83 -30.62
CA GLU A 188 -3.58 26.33 -31.49
C GLU A 188 -2.27 26.10 -30.72
N GLN A 189 -2.19 26.62 -29.49
CA GLN A 189 -1.00 26.51 -28.66
C GLN A 189 -0.83 25.07 -28.16
N ARG A 190 0.25 24.41 -28.58
CA ARG A 190 0.66 23.14 -27.98
C ARG A 190 1.36 23.39 -26.65
N LEU A 191 0.81 22.81 -25.59
CA LEU A 191 1.38 22.85 -24.24
C LEU A 191 1.95 21.48 -23.88
N PRO A 192 3.00 21.41 -23.04
CA PRO A 192 3.36 20.14 -22.42
C PRO A 192 2.23 19.70 -21.49
N PRO A 193 1.83 18.41 -21.50
CA PRO A 193 0.88 17.90 -20.53
C PRO A 193 1.50 17.92 -19.13
N VAL A 194 0.77 18.43 -18.14
CA VAL A 194 1.20 18.44 -16.74
C VAL A 194 0.08 17.91 -15.85
N CYS A 195 0.43 17.07 -14.90
CA CYS A 195 -0.48 16.49 -13.92
C CYS A 195 0.32 15.97 -12.72
N PHE A 196 -0.35 15.63 -11.62
CA PHE A 196 0.28 14.93 -10.51
C PHE A 196 0.14 13.40 -10.56
N ALA A 197 -0.87 12.93 -11.29
CA ALA A 197 -1.28 11.54 -11.36
C ALA A 197 -0.23 10.64 -12.06
N PRO A 198 -0.24 9.31 -11.79
CA PRO A 198 0.64 8.37 -12.46
C PRO A 198 0.46 8.33 -13.98
N ILE A 199 1.56 8.12 -14.70
CA ILE A 199 1.63 7.96 -16.15
C ILE A 199 1.48 6.48 -16.49
N SER A 200 0.58 6.16 -17.43
CA SER A 200 0.38 4.80 -17.93
C SER A 200 1.65 4.24 -18.58
N PRO A 201 1.98 2.94 -18.39
CA PRO A 201 3.10 2.32 -19.09
C PRO A 201 2.94 2.34 -20.62
N GLN A 202 1.71 2.48 -21.11
CA GLN A 202 1.38 2.53 -22.55
C GLN A 202 1.60 3.91 -23.18
N TRP A 203 1.97 4.93 -22.41
CA TRP A 203 2.16 6.29 -22.91
C TRP A 203 3.63 6.58 -23.17
N GLN A 204 3.91 7.47 -24.12
CA GLN A 204 5.26 7.73 -24.63
C GLN A 204 6.34 7.96 -23.55
N PRO A 205 6.10 8.66 -22.42
CA PRO A 205 7.13 8.88 -21.41
C PRO A 205 7.67 7.59 -20.77
N ARG A 206 6.87 6.51 -20.78
CA ARG A 206 7.25 5.19 -20.29
C ARG A 206 7.45 4.21 -21.43
N LEU A 207 6.51 4.10 -22.36
CA LEU A 207 6.58 3.20 -23.51
C LEU A 207 7.81 3.46 -24.39
N GLY A 208 8.17 4.72 -24.58
CA GLY A 208 9.35 5.12 -25.37
C GLY A 208 10.68 4.67 -24.78
N ARG A 209 10.69 4.08 -23.58
CA ARG A 209 11.86 3.58 -22.85
C ARG A 209 11.93 2.06 -22.78
N GLU A 210 10.95 1.35 -23.34
CA GLU A 210 10.93 -0.12 -23.30
C GLU A 210 12.00 -0.77 -24.20
N GLY A 211 12.63 0.02 -25.06
CA GLY A 211 13.65 -0.42 -26.00
C GLY A 211 13.07 -1.03 -27.28
N THR A 212 13.94 -1.32 -28.23
CA THR A 212 13.60 -1.80 -29.57
C THR A 212 13.33 -3.29 -29.55
N ARG A 213 12.12 -3.71 -29.95
CA ARG A 213 11.71 -5.13 -30.05
C ARG A 213 11.50 -5.54 -31.51
N ASP A 214 12.60 -5.65 -32.25
CA ASP A 214 12.62 -6.08 -33.64
C ASP A 214 12.78 -7.62 -33.78
N GLN A 215 12.92 -8.10 -35.03
CA GLN A 215 13.12 -9.52 -35.31
C GLN A 215 14.42 -10.05 -34.68
N HIS A 216 15.47 -9.23 -34.57
CA HIS A 216 16.71 -9.65 -33.93
C HIS A 216 16.49 -9.88 -32.44
N TRP A 217 15.81 -8.97 -31.75
CA TRP A 217 15.41 -9.16 -30.36
C TRP A 217 14.57 -10.44 -30.21
N ALA A 218 13.55 -10.62 -31.05
CA ALA A 218 12.65 -11.77 -31.00
C ALA A 218 13.37 -13.11 -31.18
N THR A 219 14.39 -13.17 -32.04
CA THR A 219 15.12 -14.42 -32.33
C THR A 219 16.28 -14.70 -31.38
N PHE A 220 16.99 -13.67 -30.89
CA PHE A 220 18.28 -13.87 -30.20
C PHE A 220 18.36 -13.30 -28.77
N VAL A 221 17.44 -12.43 -28.37
CA VAL A 221 17.50 -11.73 -27.06
C VAL A 221 16.33 -12.12 -26.15
N ALA A 222 15.13 -12.29 -26.73
CA ALA A 222 13.94 -12.68 -25.97
C ALA A 222 14.20 -13.95 -25.14
N PRO A 223 13.72 -14.03 -23.89
CA PRO A 223 12.82 -13.09 -23.21
C PRO A 223 13.52 -11.94 -22.47
N LEU A 224 14.83 -11.72 -22.64
CA LEU A 224 15.55 -10.64 -21.95
C LEU A 224 15.13 -9.26 -22.47
N PRO A 225 15.27 -8.20 -21.63
CA PRO A 225 15.03 -6.83 -22.09
C PRO A 225 15.94 -6.47 -23.28
N PRO A 226 15.46 -5.63 -24.22
CA PRO A 226 16.29 -5.05 -25.26
C PRO A 226 17.54 -4.35 -24.70
N ARG A 227 18.58 -4.19 -25.53
CA ARG A 227 19.84 -3.53 -25.12
C ARG A 227 19.67 -2.05 -24.77
N ASP A 228 18.71 -1.40 -25.42
CA ASP A 228 18.32 0.00 -25.25
C ASP A 228 17.15 0.16 -24.25
N TYR A 229 16.81 -0.90 -23.50
CA TYR A 229 15.85 -0.82 -22.40
C TYR A 229 16.35 0.14 -21.32
N ASP A 230 15.48 1.05 -20.90
CA ASP A 230 15.75 2.01 -19.86
C ASP A 230 14.89 1.70 -18.61
N PRO A 231 15.51 1.44 -17.43
CA PRO A 231 14.77 1.06 -16.23
C PRO A 231 13.84 2.16 -15.71
N ARG A 232 13.95 3.41 -16.21
CA ARG A 232 12.99 4.48 -15.92
C ARG A 232 11.57 4.20 -16.45
N THR A 233 11.37 3.14 -17.24
CA THR A 233 10.02 2.59 -17.56
C THR A 233 9.22 2.24 -16.29
N ALA A 234 9.89 1.91 -15.20
CA ALA A 234 9.28 1.56 -13.92
C ALA A 234 8.81 2.77 -13.09
N GLN A 235 9.26 3.99 -13.43
CA GLN A 235 8.77 5.21 -12.79
C GLN A 235 7.39 5.57 -13.34
N ALA A 236 6.40 5.63 -12.45
CA ALA A 236 5.05 5.99 -12.82
C ALA A 236 4.80 7.49 -12.66
N ALA A 237 5.51 8.17 -11.76
CA ALA A 237 5.33 9.60 -11.59
C ALA A 237 5.91 10.38 -12.78
N PRO A 238 5.38 11.58 -13.07
CA PRO A 238 6.08 12.60 -13.86
C PRO A 238 7.52 12.86 -13.38
N GLU A 239 8.43 13.21 -14.30
CA GLU A 239 9.87 13.38 -13.99
C GLU A 239 10.19 14.50 -12.99
N ASP A 240 9.29 15.48 -12.87
CA ASP A 240 9.38 16.57 -11.89
C ASP A 240 8.97 16.11 -10.47
N GLN A 241 8.50 14.87 -10.32
CA GLN A 241 8.13 14.22 -9.06
C GLN A 241 9.10 13.09 -8.66
N TRP A 242 10.28 13.05 -9.27
CA TRP A 242 11.35 12.13 -8.89
C TRP A 242 12.43 12.85 -8.11
N LEU A 243 13.00 12.16 -7.12
CA LEU A 243 14.27 12.54 -6.55
C LEU A 243 15.34 12.50 -7.65
N LYS A 244 16.19 13.52 -7.70
CA LYS A 244 17.28 13.58 -8.70
C LYS A 244 18.40 12.59 -8.39
N SER A 245 18.47 12.11 -7.15
CA SER A 245 19.38 11.06 -6.70
C SER A 245 18.82 10.37 -5.46
N GLY A 246 18.99 9.04 -5.39
CA GLY A 246 18.64 8.26 -4.20
C GLY A 246 17.14 8.05 -4.01
N TYR A 247 16.79 7.78 -2.75
CA TYR A 247 15.48 7.36 -2.29
C TYR A 247 15.05 8.22 -1.10
N TRP A 248 13.78 8.09 -0.69
CA TRP A 248 13.24 8.84 0.42
C TRP A 248 13.89 8.41 1.74
N GLN A 249 14.11 9.37 2.64
CA GLN A 249 14.64 9.09 3.97
C GLN A 249 13.56 8.51 4.89
N GLY A 250 12.30 8.95 4.73
CA GLY A 250 11.15 8.46 5.47
C GLY A 250 10.65 9.39 6.58
N ASP A 251 11.18 10.60 6.66
CA ASP A 251 10.81 11.66 7.64
C ASP A 251 10.52 13.02 6.99
N GLU A 252 10.47 13.07 5.65
CA GLU A 252 10.21 14.28 4.91
C GLU A 252 8.85 14.90 5.27
N ARG A 253 8.88 16.22 5.55
CA ARG A 253 7.68 17.04 5.66
C ARG A 253 6.96 17.11 4.31
N ILE A 254 5.63 17.07 4.37
CA ILE A 254 4.72 17.17 3.23
C ILE A 254 3.82 18.40 3.43
N ASP A 255 3.82 19.30 2.45
CA ASP A 255 2.91 20.45 2.39
C ASP A 255 2.06 20.35 1.12
N LEU A 256 0.74 20.35 1.29
CA LEU A 256 -0.24 20.31 0.21
C LEU A 256 -1.06 21.60 0.22
N THR A 257 -1.28 22.16 -0.98
CA THR A 257 -2.06 23.40 -1.16
C THR A 257 -3.32 23.10 -1.96
N ASN A 258 -4.47 23.43 -1.39
CA ASN A 258 -5.81 23.26 -1.98
C ASN A 258 -6.12 21.84 -2.46
N MET A 259 -5.68 20.82 -1.70
CA MET A 259 -5.89 19.40 -2.01
C MET A 259 -6.91 18.73 -1.09
N HIS A 260 -7.57 19.50 -0.21
CA HIS A 260 -8.55 19.01 0.76
C HIS A 260 -9.72 20.01 0.83
N PRO A 261 -10.98 19.55 0.96
CA PRO A 261 -12.16 20.43 0.96
C PRO A 261 -12.15 21.47 2.09
N ASP A 262 -11.74 21.07 3.30
CA ASP A 262 -11.80 21.92 4.49
C ASP A 262 -10.45 22.60 4.83
N HIS A 263 -9.38 22.24 4.11
CA HIS A 263 -8.02 22.63 4.48
C HIS A 263 -7.25 23.10 3.24
N ALA A 264 -7.26 24.41 3.00
CA ALA A 264 -6.46 25.03 1.94
C ALA A 264 -4.95 24.77 2.10
N HIS A 265 -4.50 24.61 3.35
CA HIS A 265 -3.15 24.17 3.67
C HIS A 265 -3.23 22.89 4.50
N TYR A 266 -2.72 21.80 3.94
CA TYR A 266 -2.64 20.51 4.59
C TYR A 266 -1.17 20.14 4.81
N VAL A 267 -0.78 19.98 6.06
CA VAL A 267 0.60 19.76 6.47
C VAL A 267 0.70 18.43 7.20
N THR A 268 1.63 17.58 6.76
CA THR A 268 1.92 16.27 7.39
C THR A 268 3.38 15.89 7.12
N ALA A 269 3.77 14.65 7.41
CA ALA A 269 5.08 14.11 7.10
C ALA A 269 5.04 12.60 6.91
N LEU A 270 6.11 12.09 6.29
CA LEU A 270 6.45 10.69 6.33
C LEU A 270 6.63 10.21 7.79
N PRO A 271 6.43 8.91 8.06
CA PRO A 271 6.17 8.41 9.42
C PRO A 271 7.40 8.38 10.34
N GLY A 272 8.58 8.77 9.86
CA GLY A 272 9.81 8.73 10.65
C GLY A 272 10.29 7.31 10.91
N LYS A 273 9.96 6.35 10.03
CA LYS A 273 10.22 4.91 10.23
C LYS A 273 11.26 4.38 9.24
N ARG A 274 12.15 3.53 9.76
CA ARG A 274 13.12 2.74 8.98
C ARG A 274 12.69 1.29 8.98
N LEU A 275 12.35 0.75 7.82
CA LEU A 275 12.14 -0.68 7.67
C LEU A 275 13.47 -1.39 7.39
N ARG A 276 13.68 -2.50 8.08
CA ARG A 276 14.85 -3.35 7.91
C ARG A 276 14.40 -4.76 7.57
N LEU A 277 14.95 -5.29 6.49
CA LEU A 277 14.66 -6.64 6.03
C LEU A 277 15.90 -7.50 6.27
N PHE A 278 15.69 -8.64 6.90
CA PHE A 278 16.72 -9.65 7.08
C PHE A 278 16.28 -10.94 6.43
N ILE A 279 17.24 -11.71 5.94
CA ILE A 279 17.02 -13.03 5.40
C ILE A 279 17.84 -14.05 6.17
N GLU A 280 17.24 -15.21 6.40
CA GLU A 280 17.93 -16.42 6.82
C GLU A 280 17.99 -17.37 5.62
N ALA A 281 19.21 -17.59 5.12
CA ALA A 281 19.44 -18.40 3.93
C ALA A 281 20.48 -19.49 4.18
N LEU A 282 20.35 -20.62 3.49
CA LEU A 282 21.39 -21.65 3.46
C LEU A 282 22.66 -21.05 2.85
N ALA A 283 23.81 -21.38 3.45
CA ALA A 283 25.12 -21.03 2.92
C ALA A 283 25.46 -21.87 1.68
N GLU A 284 26.61 -21.57 1.06
CA GLU A 284 27.07 -22.27 -0.14
C GLU A 284 27.30 -23.77 0.08
N ASP A 285 27.76 -24.14 1.26
CA ASP A 285 27.96 -25.54 1.64
C ASP A 285 26.66 -26.32 1.86
N GLY A 286 25.50 -25.63 1.87
CA GLY A 286 24.18 -26.21 2.15
C GLY A 286 23.98 -26.72 3.57
N LYS A 287 24.93 -26.44 4.49
CA LYS A 287 24.94 -27.00 5.86
C LYS A 287 24.63 -25.98 6.93
N GLN A 288 24.99 -24.72 6.71
CA GLN A 288 24.79 -23.65 7.68
C GLN A 288 23.75 -22.65 7.21
N LEU A 289 22.99 -22.10 8.16
CA LEU A 289 22.13 -20.94 7.92
C LEU A 289 22.90 -19.67 8.24
N ARG A 290 22.76 -18.67 7.37
CA ARG A 290 23.29 -17.32 7.58
C ARG A 290 22.13 -16.35 7.68
N PHE A 291 22.20 -15.50 8.69
CA PHE A 291 21.31 -14.38 8.87
C PHE A 291 22.02 -13.11 8.41
N GLY A 292 21.37 -12.31 7.57
CA GLY A 292 21.96 -11.11 7.03
C GLY A 292 20.91 -10.08 6.62
N GLU A 293 21.29 -8.81 6.68
CA GLU A 293 20.44 -7.72 6.25
C GLU A 293 20.42 -7.58 4.73
N VAL A 294 19.24 -7.31 4.20
CA VAL A 294 19.01 -6.84 2.84
C VAL A 294 18.43 -5.43 2.96
N PRO A 295 19.21 -4.37 2.71
CA PRO A 295 18.77 -3.01 2.98
C PRO A 295 17.54 -2.68 2.13
N LEU A 296 16.54 -2.02 2.67
CA LEU A 296 15.35 -1.62 1.93
C LEU A 296 15.43 -0.13 1.57
N ASP A 297 15.05 0.23 0.34
CA ASP A 297 14.96 1.63 -0.10
C ASP A 297 13.50 2.07 -0.16
N LEU A 298 13.12 3.17 0.49
CA LEU A 298 11.79 3.77 0.33
C LEU A 298 11.72 4.48 -1.02
N ASP A 299 11.15 3.83 -2.03
CA ASP A 299 11.21 4.33 -3.41
C ASP A 299 9.91 4.97 -3.91
N THR A 300 8.79 4.72 -3.25
CA THR A 300 7.49 5.26 -3.69
C THR A 300 6.72 5.80 -2.50
N VAL A 301 6.31 7.06 -2.62
CA VAL A 301 5.33 7.70 -1.75
C VAL A 301 4.09 7.95 -2.61
N HIS A 302 2.96 7.32 -2.32
CA HIS A 302 1.69 7.64 -2.96
C HIS A 302 0.75 8.27 -1.93
N ILE A 303 0.42 9.54 -2.15
CA ILE A 303 -0.53 10.30 -1.32
C ILE A 303 -1.89 10.26 -2.02
N ASP A 304 -2.91 9.73 -1.34
CA ASP A 304 -4.29 9.77 -1.78
C ASP A 304 -5.10 10.68 -0.85
N MET A 305 -5.36 11.90 -1.30
CA MET A 305 -6.15 12.89 -0.55
C MET A 305 -7.66 12.66 -0.68
N THR A 306 -8.11 11.77 -1.55
CA THR A 306 -9.53 11.41 -1.64
C THR A 306 -9.94 10.45 -0.52
N THR A 307 -9.01 9.63 -0.05
CA THR A 307 -9.19 8.70 1.07
C THR A 307 -8.40 9.08 2.31
N GLU A 308 -7.62 10.18 2.25
CA GLU A 308 -6.66 10.61 3.26
C GLU A 308 -5.72 9.48 3.71
N ARG A 309 -5.20 8.74 2.73
CA ARG A 309 -4.24 7.64 2.93
C ARG A 309 -2.92 7.92 2.24
N MET A 310 -1.86 7.36 2.81
CA MET A 310 -0.54 7.34 2.21
C MET A 310 -0.03 5.92 2.13
N HIS A 311 0.43 5.53 0.94
CA HIS A 311 1.04 4.24 0.68
C HIS A 311 2.53 4.42 0.46
N LEU A 312 3.33 3.69 1.24
CA LEU A 312 4.77 3.70 1.16
C LEU A 312 5.24 2.34 0.65
N LEU A 313 6.11 2.35 -0.37
CA LEU A 313 6.75 1.14 -0.85
C LEU A 313 8.25 1.17 -0.61
N TRP A 314 8.70 0.15 0.10
CA TRP A 314 10.11 -0.15 0.24
C TRP A 314 10.48 -1.30 -0.68
N ARG A 315 11.57 -1.15 -1.43
CA ARG A 315 12.01 -2.14 -2.41
C ARG A 315 13.50 -2.39 -2.32
N ARG A 316 13.89 -3.64 -2.54
CA ARG A 316 15.28 -3.98 -2.86
C ARG A 316 15.34 -5.08 -3.89
N ARG A 317 16.10 -4.82 -4.94
CA ARG A 317 16.55 -5.83 -5.90
C ARG A 317 17.63 -6.71 -5.24
N PHE A 318 17.40 -8.01 -5.24
CA PHE A 318 18.26 -9.03 -4.64
C PHE A 318 18.61 -10.11 -5.66
N ARG A 319 19.85 -10.58 -5.66
CA ARG A 319 20.31 -11.66 -6.55
C ARG A 319 20.49 -12.95 -5.75
N PRO A 320 19.51 -13.86 -5.75
CA PRO A 320 19.69 -15.15 -5.12
C PRO A 320 20.62 -16.05 -5.94
N ARG A 321 21.07 -17.13 -5.33
CA ARG A 321 21.87 -18.20 -5.97
C ARG A 321 21.00 -19.10 -6.83
N SER A 322 19.72 -19.25 -6.49
CA SER A 322 18.78 -20.09 -7.20
C SER A 322 17.53 -19.33 -7.61
N LYS A 323 16.82 -19.83 -8.63
CA LYS A 323 15.52 -19.30 -9.04
C LYS A 323 14.55 -19.31 -7.85
N GLN A 324 13.74 -18.25 -7.72
CA GLN A 324 12.84 -18.03 -6.58
C GLN A 324 13.52 -17.90 -5.21
N GLY A 325 14.87 -17.91 -5.15
CA GLY A 325 15.62 -17.87 -3.90
C GLY A 325 15.31 -19.06 -2.99
N ALA A 326 15.34 -20.28 -3.53
CA ALA A 326 15.04 -21.50 -2.78
C ALA A 326 15.96 -21.71 -1.55
N GLU A 327 17.14 -21.10 -1.55
CA GLU A 327 18.03 -21.09 -0.39
C GLU A 327 17.51 -20.24 0.77
N ILE A 328 16.57 -19.33 0.53
CA ILE A 328 16.02 -18.41 1.52
C ILE A 328 14.89 -19.09 2.27
N GLN A 329 15.16 -19.47 3.51
CA GLN A 329 14.20 -20.16 4.36
C GLN A 329 13.20 -19.16 4.93
N THR A 330 13.71 -18.08 5.50
CA THR A 330 12.92 -17.13 6.29
C THR A 330 13.30 -15.71 5.95
N VAL A 331 12.31 -14.82 5.97
CA VAL A 331 12.47 -13.37 5.88
C VAL A 331 11.96 -12.77 7.17
N TYR A 332 12.71 -11.84 7.75
CA TYR A 332 12.36 -11.11 8.95
C TYR A 332 12.24 -9.63 8.62
N LEU A 333 11.10 -9.03 8.98
CA LEU A 333 10.86 -7.60 8.80
C LEU A 333 10.83 -6.93 10.17
N ALA A 334 11.62 -5.88 10.32
CA ALA A 334 11.69 -5.04 11.51
C ALA A 334 11.43 -3.58 11.15
N GLU A 335 10.97 -2.82 12.14
CA GLU A 335 10.77 -1.38 12.08
C GLU A 335 11.57 -0.73 13.19
N GLU A 336 12.27 0.35 12.85
CA GLU A 336 12.96 1.23 13.79
C GLU A 336 12.48 2.68 13.60
N LEU A 337 12.68 3.51 14.62
CA LEU A 337 12.52 4.95 14.50
C LEU A 337 13.75 5.56 13.80
N LEU A 338 13.54 6.45 12.84
CA LEU A 338 14.63 7.19 12.18
C LEU A 338 15.38 8.13 13.12
N SER A 339 14.70 8.61 14.17
CA SER A 339 15.30 9.44 15.22
C SER A 339 16.31 8.69 16.10
N GLU A 340 16.35 7.35 16.01
CA GLU A 340 17.25 6.51 16.78
C GLU A 340 18.36 5.94 15.87
N PRO A 341 19.58 5.71 16.42
CA PRO A 341 20.63 5.04 15.68
C PRO A 341 20.17 3.61 15.30
N PRO A 342 20.50 3.12 14.09
CA PRO A 342 20.14 1.77 13.70
C PRO A 342 20.66 0.73 14.69
N ALA A 343 19.82 -0.24 15.07
CA ALA A 343 20.23 -1.28 15.98
C ALA A 343 21.28 -2.20 15.33
N ALA A 344 22.08 -2.88 16.13
CA ALA A 344 23.01 -3.88 15.60
C ALA A 344 22.25 -5.08 15.01
N VAL A 345 22.85 -5.77 14.03
CA VAL A 345 22.26 -6.98 13.40
C VAL A 345 22.01 -8.06 14.46
N GLU A 346 22.86 -8.16 15.47
CA GLU A 346 22.75 -9.09 16.58
C GLU A 346 21.50 -8.85 17.44
N ALA A 347 21.02 -7.61 17.53
CA ALA A 347 19.77 -7.31 18.24
C ALA A 347 18.59 -7.91 17.49
N HIS A 348 18.49 -7.62 16.19
CA HIS A 348 17.48 -8.19 15.29
C HIS A 348 17.54 -9.71 15.20
N TYR A 349 18.73 -10.30 15.28
CA TYR A 349 18.87 -11.76 15.32
C TYR A 349 18.27 -12.40 16.58
N ARG A 350 18.36 -11.73 17.74
CA ARG A 350 17.69 -12.20 18.97
C ARG A 350 16.17 -12.17 18.83
N ASP A 351 15.64 -11.07 18.31
CA ASP A 351 14.19 -10.89 18.11
C ASP A 351 13.65 -11.88 17.08
N PHE A 352 14.37 -12.06 15.97
CA PHE A 352 14.10 -13.09 14.98
C PHE A 352 14.03 -14.50 15.59
N THR A 353 14.98 -14.84 16.46
CA THR A 353 15.06 -16.16 17.10
C THR A 353 13.88 -16.37 18.05
N ALA A 354 13.50 -15.34 18.82
CA ALA A 354 12.34 -15.35 19.70
C ALA A 354 11.02 -15.53 18.93
N LEU A 355 10.88 -14.92 17.74
CA LEU A 355 9.72 -15.10 16.86
C LEU A 355 9.70 -16.48 16.18
N LYS A 356 10.86 -16.98 15.76
CA LYS A 356 10.98 -18.27 15.05
C LYS A 356 10.73 -19.46 15.97
N THR A 357 11.14 -19.36 17.24
CA THR A 357 10.85 -20.34 18.29
C THR A 357 10.19 -19.59 19.44
N PRO A 358 8.84 -19.44 19.42
CA PRO A 358 8.13 -18.88 20.55
C PRO A 358 8.56 -19.65 21.79
N ALA A 359 8.90 -18.96 22.87
CA ALA A 359 9.25 -19.60 24.12
C ALA A 359 8.17 -20.64 24.44
N GLN A 360 8.56 -21.92 24.47
CA GLN A 360 7.63 -22.95 24.92
C GLN A 360 7.27 -22.59 26.36
N GLU A 361 5.97 -22.37 26.61
CA GLU A 361 5.48 -22.24 27.97
C GLU A 361 6.02 -23.45 28.74
N PRO A 362 6.67 -23.26 29.91
CA PRO A 362 7.21 -24.38 30.67
C PRO A 362 6.11 -25.43 30.83
N LYS A 363 6.39 -26.71 30.55
CA LYS A 363 5.37 -27.78 30.64
C LYS A 363 4.55 -27.74 31.93
N LEU A 364 5.18 -27.27 33.02
CA LEU A 364 4.54 -27.08 34.31
C LEU A 364 3.49 -25.96 34.31
N ALA A 365 3.76 -24.81 33.68
CA ALA A 365 2.82 -23.70 33.56
C ALA A 365 1.64 -24.05 32.64
N GLN A 366 1.90 -24.74 31.52
CA GLN A 366 0.86 -25.26 30.64
C GLN A 366 -0.04 -26.26 31.41
N ALA A 367 0.56 -27.22 32.12
CA ALA A 367 -0.21 -28.21 32.91
C ALA A 367 -1.05 -27.54 34.01
N GLN A 368 -0.52 -26.54 34.72
CA GLN A 368 -1.26 -25.80 35.75
C GLN A 368 -2.43 -25.01 35.16
N ARG A 369 -2.25 -24.43 33.98
CA ARG A 369 -3.31 -23.68 33.29
C ARG A 369 -4.42 -24.61 32.80
N ASP A 370 -4.05 -25.75 32.20
CA ASP A 370 -5.01 -26.76 31.74
C ASP A 370 -5.80 -27.37 32.92
N GLU A 371 -5.12 -27.62 34.04
CA GLU A 371 -5.74 -28.08 35.28
C GLU A 371 -6.71 -27.04 35.85
N GLN A 372 -6.34 -25.76 35.88
CA GLN A 372 -7.25 -24.68 36.32
C GLN A 372 -8.45 -24.51 35.40
N ALA A 373 -8.27 -24.61 34.07
CA ALA A 373 -9.36 -24.54 33.12
C ALA A 373 -10.34 -25.71 33.29
N ALA A 374 -9.82 -26.94 33.45
CA ALA A 374 -10.63 -28.13 33.70
C ALA A 374 -11.42 -28.03 35.02
N LEU A 375 -10.80 -27.50 36.09
CA LEU A 375 -11.49 -27.28 37.36
C LEU A 375 -12.59 -26.20 37.27
N ALA A 376 -12.34 -25.13 36.51
CA ALA A 376 -13.34 -24.08 36.27
C ALA A 376 -14.54 -24.61 35.47
N GLU A 377 -14.28 -25.44 34.46
CA GLU A 377 -15.32 -26.09 33.66
C GLU A 377 -16.12 -27.10 34.50
N ALA A 378 -15.45 -27.95 35.28
CA ALA A 378 -16.11 -28.87 36.21
C ALA A 378 -17.01 -28.12 37.22
N ARG A 379 -16.51 -27.02 37.80
CA ARG A 379 -17.30 -26.17 38.70
C ARG A 379 -18.53 -25.59 38.00
N LYS A 380 -18.36 -25.10 36.77
CA LYS A 380 -19.47 -24.59 35.95
C LYS A 380 -20.53 -25.67 35.72
N MET A 381 -20.12 -26.90 35.36
CA MET A 381 -21.05 -28.02 35.19
C MET A 381 -21.83 -28.34 36.47
N LEU A 382 -21.19 -28.27 37.65
CA LEU A 382 -21.88 -28.49 38.93
C LEU A 382 -22.97 -27.44 39.19
N VAL A 383 -22.68 -26.17 38.84
CA VAL A 383 -23.62 -25.05 38.96
C VAL A 383 -24.77 -25.21 37.95
N ASP A 384 -24.46 -25.52 36.68
CA ASP A 384 -25.45 -25.69 35.62
C ASP A 384 -26.37 -26.89 35.88
N ALA A 385 -25.85 -27.95 36.52
CA ALA A 385 -26.61 -29.11 36.97
C ALA A 385 -27.51 -28.84 38.20
N LYS A 386 -27.51 -27.60 38.74
CA LYS A 386 -28.30 -27.17 39.90
C LYS A 386 -28.13 -28.09 41.13
N LEU A 387 -26.90 -28.55 41.36
CA LEU A 387 -26.59 -29.38 42.51
C LEU A 387 -26.69 -28.59 43.82
N ASP A 388 -26.86 -29.32 44.93
CA ASP A 388 -26.97 -28.74 46.26
C ASP A 388 -25.78 -27.78 46.56
N PRO A 389 -26.03 -26.58 47.10
CA PRO A 389 -24.97 -25.61 47.40
C PRO A 389 -23.88 -26.14 48.33
N GLY A 390 -24.20 -27.09 49.20
CA GLY A 390 -23.24 -27.77 50.07
C GLY A 390 -22.27 -28.69 49.31
N ILE A 391 -22.66 -29.23 48.16
CA ILE A 391 -21.78 -30.00 47.26
C ILE A 391 -20.80 -29.04 46.57
N ILE A 392 -21.28 -27.90 46.06
CA ILE A 392 -20.43 -26.90 45.42
C ILE A 392 -19.42 -26.33 46.43
N ALA A 393 -19.85 -26.04 47.66
CA ALA A 393 -18.97 -25.56 48.72
C ALA A 393 -17.87 -26.57 49.10
N ARG A 394 -18.18 -27.88 49.11
CA ARG A 394 -17.17 -28.93 49.35
C ARG A 394 -16.19 -29.06 48.19
N PHE A 395 -16.64 -28.90 46.95
CA PHE A 395 -15.77 -28.89 45.77
C PHE A 395 -14.81 -27.69 45.81
N ASP A 396 -15.30 -26.53 46.22
CA ASP A 396 -14.49 -25.32 46.37
C ASP A 396 -13.45 -25.46 47.50
N ALA A 397 -13.84 -26.07 48.63
CA ALA A 397 -13.00 -26.26 49.81
C ALA A 397 -12.00 -27.44 49.74
N ALA A 398 -12.07 -28.27 48.70
CA ALA A 398 -11.17 -29.43 48.56
C ALA A 398 -9.70 -28.99 48.36
N PRO A 399 -8.75 -29.66 49.02
CA PRO A 399 -7.37 -29.18 49.18
C PRO A 399 -6.53 -29.26 47.90
N ASP A 400 -6.86 -30.15 46.99
CA ASP A 400 -6.15 -30.36 45.72
C ASP A 400 -7.11 -30.84 44.61
N SER A 401 -6.61 -30.85 43.38
CA SER A 401 -7.36 -31.27 42.19
C SER A 401 -7.75 -32.75 42.22
N GLN A 402 -6.93 -33.60 42.84
CA GLN A 402 -7.18 -35.03 42.95
C GLN A 402 -8.40 -35.29 43.86
N ALA A 403 -8.49 -34.59 44.98
CA ALA A 403 -9.65 -34.63 45.88
C ALA A 403 -10.92 -34.13 45.18
N LYS A 404 -10.83 -33.06 44.38
CA LYS A 404 -11.95 -32.56 43.56
C LYS A 404 -12.42 -33.59 42.52
N PHE A 405 -11.48 -34.28 41.88
CA PHE A 405 -11.79 -35.31 40.89
C PHE A 405 -12.43 -36.54 41.52
N THR A 406 -11.90 -37.04 42.65
CA THR A 406 -12.50 -38.15 43.41
C THR A 406 -13.94 -37.82 43.82
N MET A 407 -14.17 -36.60 44.30
CA MET A 407 -15.51 -36.15 44.69
C MET A 407 -16.49 -36.12 43.50
N MET A 408 -16.02 -35.75 42.31
CA MET A 408 -16.84 -35.74 41.10
C MET A 408 -17.18 -37.15 40.62
N ILE A 409 -16.24 -38.10 40.73
CA ILE A 409 -16.49 -39.52 40.44
C ILE A 409 -17.55 -40.10 41.39
N ASP A 410 -17.42 -39.82 42.69
CA ASP A 410 -18.36 -40.33 43.69
C ASP A 410 -19.76 -39.75 43.51
N LEU A 411 -19.84 -38.46 43.14
CA LEU A 411 -21.10 -37.81 42.80
C LEU A 411 -21.77 -38.45 41.58
N ILE A 412 -21.01 -38.72 40.50
CA ILE A 412 -21.53 -39.39 39.30
C ILE A 412 -22.05 -40.79 39.67
N LYS A 413 -21.27 -41.58 40.41
CA LYS A 413 -21.69 -42.92 40.85
C LYS A 413 -22.99 -42.87 41.65
N SER A 414 -23.10 -41.93 42.59
CA SER A 414 -24.32 -41.75 43.39
C SER A 414 -25.53 -41.40 42.52
N LYS A 415 -25.35 -40.46 41.57
CA LYS A 415 -26.43 -40.04 40.67
C LYS A 415 -26.83 -41.12 39.69
N THR A 416 -25.89 -41.89 39.16
CA THR A 416 -26.16 -43.06 38.32
C THR A 416 -26.95 -44.12 39.08
N ALA A 417 -26.57 -44.41 40.33
CA ALA A 417 -27.31 -45.36 41.17
C ALA A 417 -28.75 -44.88 41.49
N GLU A 418 -28.95 -43.59 41.78
CA GLU A 418 -30.29 -43.00 41.93
C GLU A 418 -31.12 -43.17 40.65
N LEU A 419 -30.52 -42.91 39.49
CA LEU A 419 -31.18 -43.02 38.18
C LEU A 419 -31.55 -44.47 37.83
N GLU A 420 -30.66 -45.42 38.11
CA GLU A 420 -30.93 -46.86 37.95
C GLU A 420 -32.08 -47.31 38.84
N THR A 421 -32.13 -46.82 40.09
CA THR A 421 -33.21 -47.12 41.04
C THR A 421 -34.55 -46.55 40.57
N MET A 422 -34.57 -45.30 40.07
CA MET A 422 -35.77 -44.69 39.47
C MET A 422 -36.23 -45.44 38.21
N THR A 423 -35.30 -45.84 37.35
CA THR A 423 -35.60 -46.56 36.11
C THR A 423 -36.16 -47.96 36.40
N ALA A 424 -35.63 -48.63 37.43
CA ALA A 424 -36.16 -49.91 37.89
C ALA A 424 -37.60 -49.79 38.44
N ALA A 425 -37.94 -48.67 39.10
CA ALA A 425 -39.29 -48.39 39.60
C ALA A 425 -40.30 -48.01 38.50
N LEU A 426 -39.84 -47.59 37.32
CA LEU A 426 -40.67 -47.21 36.17
C LEU A 426 -40.94 -48.36 35.18
N LYS A 427 -40.36 -49.55 35.39
CA LYS A 427 -40.65 -50.72 34.55
C LYS A 427 -42.11 -51.16 34.77
N PRO A 428 -42.97 -51.16 33.72
CA PRO A 428 -44.34 -51.63 33.87
C PRO A 428 -44.34 -53.14 34.17
N HIS A 429 -45.19 -53.54 35.12
CA HIS A 429 -45.45 -54.94 35.46
C HIS A 429 -46.12 -55.70 34.33
#